data_AF-A0A699QEI9-F1
#
_entry.id   AF-A0A699QEI9-F1
#
_cell.length_a   1.000
_cell.length_b   1.000
_cell.length_c   1.000
_cell.angle_alpha   90.00
_cell.angle_beta   90.00
_cell.angle_gamma   90.00
#
_symmetry.space_group_name_H-M   'P 1'
#
loop_
_entity.id
_entity.type
_entity.pdbx_description
1 polymer ?
#
loop_
_entity_poly.entity_id
_entity_poly.type
_entity_poly.pdbx_seq_one_letter_code
_entity_poly.pdbx_strand_id
1 'polypeptide(L)'
;MTHLLEKETHFVFSKECVDAFDTLKKKLTEALILVVPDWNLPFELMCDASDFAIGAVLGQRKKKHFQPIHYANKTMTEAQNHYTTTEKEMLAVVYAFEKFRPYLVLSKSIVYTDHSALKFLLNKQDAKPRLLWWVLVLQEFDKKGSENLAADHLSRLENPHKDVLENKDINENFPLETLGSLSSGSTPWFADMANFHARNF
;
A
#
# COMPACT_ATOMS: atom_id res chain seq x y z
N MET A 1 -1.55 -31.38 20.77
CA MET A 1 -0.08 -31.20 20.77
C MET A 1 0.47 -32.14 19.72
N THR A 2 1.33 -31.69 18.80
CA THR A 2 1.85 -32.54 17.71
C THR A 2 3.02 -33.37 18.22
N HIS A 3 2.91 -34.70 18.17
CA HIS A 3 3.97 -35.65 18.60
C HIS A 3 5.35 -35.38 17.97
N LEU A 4 5.39 -34.77 16.78
CA LEU A 4 6.64 -34.46 16.04
C LEU A 4 7.58 -33.44 16.72
N LEU A 5 7.10 -32.70 17.72
CA LEU A 5 7.88 -31.66 18.40
C LEU A 5 8.15 -32.00 19.88
N GLU A 6 7.88 -33.24 20.31
CA GLU A 6 8.18 -33.70 21.66
C GLU A 6 9.69 -33.89 21.83
N LYS A 7 10.23 -33.45 22.98
CA LYS A 7 11.65 -33.66 23.31
C LYS A 7 12.02 -35.14 23.21
N GLU A 8 13.21 -35.41 22.68
CA GLU A 8 13.80 -36.76 22.55
C GLU A 8 13.06 -37.71 21.60
N THR A 9 12.17 -37.20 20.73
CA THR A 9 11.56 -38.00 19.67
C THR A 9 12.26 -37.77 18.33
N HIS A 10 12.43 -38.84 17.54
CA HIS A 10 12.97 -38.72 16.19
C HIS A 10 11.92 -38.06 15.29
N PHE A 11 12.31 -37.00 14.56
CA PHE A 11 11.46 -36.37 13.56
C PHE A 11 11.26 -37.30 12.37
N VAL A 12 10.14 -38.04 12.36
CA VAL A 12 9.75 -38.93 11.26
C VAL A 12 8.50 -38.38 10.61
N PHE A 13 8.66 -37.84 9.40
CA PHE A 13 7.53 -37.38 8.60
C PHE A 13 6.80 -38.56 7.95
N SER A 14 5.95 -39.22 8.74
CA SER A 14 5.22 -40.43 8.36
C SER A 14 4.13 -40.15 7.32
N LYS A 15 3.55 -41.21 6.73
CA LYS A 15 2.41 -41.10 5.82
C LYS A 15 1.21 -40.39 6.46
N GLU A 16 0.96 -40.64 7.74
CA GLU A 16 -0.10 -39.95 8.49
C GLU A 16 0.14 -38.44 8.58
N CYS A 17 1.42 -38.01 8.66
CA CYS A 17 1.78 -36.59 8.63
C CYS A 17 1.54 -35.98 7.25
N VAL A 18 1.82 -36.72 6.17
CA VAL A 18 1.51 -36.31 4.80
C VAL A 18 0.00 -36.15 4.62
N ASP A 19 -0.79 -37.14 5.03
CA ASP A 19 -2.24 -37.12 4.92
C ASP A 19 -2.86 -35.96 5.73
N ALA A 20 -2.36 -35.71 6.94
CA ALA A 20 -2.78 -34.57 7.76
C ALA A 20 -2.39 -33.22 7.11
N PHE A 21 -1.18 -33.12 6.55
CA PHE A 21 -0.70 -31.92 5.88
C PHE A 21 -1.49 -31.61 4.60
N ASP A 22 -1.79 -32.62 3.79
CA ASP A 22 -2.59 -32.45 2.58
C ASP A 22 -4.06 -32.17 2.93
N THR A 23 -4.58 -32.75 4.01
CA THR A 23 -5.89 -32.36 4.56
C THR A 23 -5.91 -30.89 4.98
N LEU A 24 -4.85 -30.41 5.64
CA LEU A 24 -4.72 -29.02 6.04
C LEU A 24 -4.65 -28.09 4.82
N LYS A 25 -3.82 -28.42 3.82
CA LYS A 25 -3.77 -27.68 2.55
C LYS A 25 -5.14 -27.60 1.90
N LYS A 26 -5.82 -28.75 1.76
CA LYS A 26 -7.15 -28.82 1.17
C LYS A 26 -8.14 -27.93 1.92
N LYS A 27 -8.18 -28.05 3.25
CA LYS A 27 -9.02 -27.19 4.09
C LYS A 27 -8.65 -25.72 3.98
N LEU A 28 -7.36 -25.36 3.90
CA LEU A 28 -6.95 -23.97 3.70
C LEU A 28 -7.40 -23.46 2.34
N THR A 29 -7.26 -24.25 1.27
CA THR A 29 -7.69 -23.89 -0.09
C THR A 29 -9.21 -23.83 -0.26
N GLU A 30 -9.96 -24.67 0.46
CA GLU A 30 -11.43 -24.75 0.39
C GLU A 30 -12.13 -23.81 1.38
N ALA A 31 -11.52 -23.54 2.54
CA ALA A 31 -12.09 -22.67 3.57
C ALA A 31 -11.96 -21.22 3.15
N LEU A 32 -13.00 -20.74 2.45
CA LEU A 32 -13.40 -19.33 2.38
C LEU A 32 -12.23 -18.34 2.22
N ILE A 33 -11.28 -18.61 1.31
CA ILE A 33 -10.18 -17.67 1.01
C ILE A 33 -10.73 -16.35 0.41
N LEU A 34 -12.01 -16.26 0.05
CA LEU A 34 -12.61 -15.04 -0.48
C LEU A 34 -13.85 -14.65 0.32
N VAL A 35 -13.67 -14.35 1.61
CA VAL A 35 -14.66 -13.54 2.34
C VAL A 35 -14.75 -12.19 1.63
N VAL A 36 -15.96 -11.77 1.24
CA VAL A 36 -16.17 -10.43 0.68
C VAL A 36 -15.69 -9.40 1.70
N PRO A 37 -14.75 -8.51 1.32
CA PRO A 37 -14.27 -7.47 2.21
C PRO A 37 -15.44 -6.56 2.61
N ASP A 38 -15.54 -6.28 3.91
CA ASP A 38 -16.49 -5.30 4.43
C ASP A 38 -15.78 -3.95 4.56
N TRP A 39 -16.02 -3.03 3.63
CA TRP A 39 -15.35 -1.74 3.58
C TRP A 39 -15.61 -0.83 4.80
N ASN A 40 -16.57 -1.17 5.66
CA ASN A 40 -16.82 -0.45 6.90
C ASN A 40 -15.92 -0.90 8.06
N LEU A 41 -15.22 -2.02 7.91
CA LEU A 41 -14.33 -2.57 8.92
C LEU A 41 -12.86 -2.27 8.57
N PRO A 42 -12.02 -2.01 9.58
CA PRO A 42 -10.59 -1.82 9.34
C PRO A 42 -9.98 -3.12 8.81
N PHE A 43 -9.03 -2.98 7.89
CA PHE A 43 -8.22 -4.10 7.44
C PHE A 43 -7.11 -4.38 8.46
N GLU A 44 -6.88 -5.65 8.76
CA GLU A 44 -5.79 -6.14 9.58
C GLU A 44 -4.77 -6.84 8.67
N LEU A 45 -3.52 -6.41 8.75
CA LEU A 45 -2.37 -7.03 8.09
C LEU A 45 -1.54 -7.76 9.14
N MET A 46 -1.19 -9.02 8.86
CA MET A 46 -0.21 -9.77 9.63
C MET A 46 0.99 -10.02 8.72
N CYS A 47 2.17 -9.56 9.12
CA CYS A 47 3.39 -9.70 8.33
C CYS A 47 4.44 -10.44 9.14
N ASP A 48 5.22 -11.27 8.46
CA ASP A 48 6.31 -12.04 9.05
C ASP A 48 7.45 -12.20 8.04
N ALA A 49 8.67 -12.23 8.51
CA ALA A 49 9.85 -12.46 7.70
C ALA A 49 10.69 -13.62 8.25
N SER A 50 11.00 -14.55 7.36
CA SER A 50 12.01 -15.56 7.60
C SER A 50 13.34 -15.14 6.99
N ASP A 51 14.36 -16.00 7.12
CA ASP A 51 15.66 -15.74 6.52
C ASP A 51 15.65 -15.70 4.99
N PHE A 52 14.66 -16.34 4.35
CA PHE A 52 14.62 -16.58 2.91
C PHE A 52 13.36 -16.05 2.22
N ALA A 53 12.30 -15.77 2.98
CA ALA A 53 11.00 -15.41 2.43
C ALA A 53 10.24 -14.48 3.37
N ILE A 54 9.40 -13.64 2.79
CA ILE A 54 8.43 -12.80 3.49
C ILE A 54 7.02 -13.33 3.26
N GLY A 55 6.19 -13.23 4.29
CA GLY A 55 4.78 -13.61 4.28
C GLY A 55 3.90 -12.48 4.78
N ALA A 56 2.70 -12.38 4.20
CA ALA A 56 1.70 -11.44 4.65
C ALA A 56 0.28 -12.02 4.50
N VAL A 57 -0.59 -11.71 5.45
CA VAL A 57 -2.01 -12.06 5.43
C VAL A 57 -2.83 -10.80 5.61
N LEU A 58 -3.71 -10.54 4.65
CA LEU A 58 -4.76 -9.54 4.74
C LEU A 58 -6.02 -10.20 5.29
N GLY A 59 -6.65 -9.58 6.28
CA GLY A 59 -7.94 -10.01 6.79
C GLY A 59 -8.70 -8.91 7.50
N GLN A 60 -9.83 -9.27 8.08
CA GLN A 60 -10.66 -8.41 8.90
C GLN A 60 -11.14 -9.15 10.14
N ARG A 61 -11.32 -8.44 11.25
CA ARG A 61 -11.87 -9.04 12.46
C ARG A 61 -13.37 -8.83 12.52
N LYS A 62 -14.13 -9.93 12.42
CA LYS A 62 -15.59 -9.94 12.58
C LYS A 62 -15.94 -10.74 13.82
N LYS A 63 -16.71 -10.15 14.74
CA LYS A 63 -17.17 -10.81 15.99
C LYS A 63 -16.03 -11.52 16.75
N LYS A 64 -14.87 -10.85 16.89
CA LYS A 64 -13.61 -11.33 17.50
C LYS A 64 -12.81 -12.38 16.72
N HIS A 65 -13.35 -12.96 15.66
CA HIS A 65 -12.62 -13.89 14.80
C HIS A 65 -11.92 -13.15 13.67
N PHE A 66 -10.64 -13.45 13.46
CA PHE A 66 -9.91 -12.98 12.30
C PHE A 66 -10.34 -13.79 11.07
N GLN A 67 -10.80 -13.09 10.04
CA GLN A 67 -11.22 -13.67 8.77
C GLN A 67 -10.22 -13.26 7.69
N PRO A 68 -9.42 -14.21 7.18
CA PRO A 68 -8.48 -13.93 6.11
C PRO A 68 -9.23 -13.64 4.81
N ILE A 69 -8.71 -12.69 4.04
CA ILE A 69 -9.21 -12.25 2.73
C ILE A 69 -8.19 -12.57 1.64
N HIS A 70 -6.90 -12.42 1.93
CA HIS A 70 -5.86 -12.72 0.95
C HIS A 70 -4.55 -13.08 1.62
N TYR A 71 -3.88 -14.11 1.11
CA TYR A 71 -2.54 -14.52 1.51
C TYR A 71 -1.52 -14.11 0.45
N ALA A 72 -0.36 -13.64 0.87
CA ALA A 72 0.73 -13.32 -0.03
C ALA A 72 2.06 -13.76 0.57
N ASN A 73 2.95 -14.25 -0.28
CA ASN A 73 4.32 -14.54 0.10
C ASN A 73 5.25 -14.25 -1.07
N LYS A 74 6.52 -14.04 -0.75
CA LYS A 74 7.56 -13.82 -1.73
C LYS A 74 8.89 -14.34 -1.21
N THR A 75 9.59 -15.10 -2.03
CA THR A 75 10.99 -15.45 -1.77
C THR A 75 11.86 -14.21 -1.95
N MET A 76 12.75 -13.98 -0.99
CA MET A 76 13.68 -12.85 -1.02
C MET A 76 14.73 -13.04 -2.13
N THR A 77 15.20 -11.93 -2.70
CA THR A 77 16.36 -11.95 -3.61
C THR A 77 17.64 -12.17 -2.83
N GLU A 78 18.73 -12.55 -3.52
CA GLU A 78 20.04 -12.71 -2.89
C GLU A 78 20.49 -11.46 -2.12
N ALA A 79 20.25 -10.27 -2.66
CA ALA A 79 20.55 -9.03 -1.97
C ALA A 79 19.71 -8.84 -0.70
N GLN A 80 18.44 -9.27 -0.70
CA GLN A 80 17.52 -9.15 0.43
C GLN A 80 17.82 -10.17 1.53
N ASN A 81 18.33 -11.35 1.19
CA ASN A 81 18.75 -12.37 2.16
C ASN A 81 19.84 -11.86 3.12
N HIS A 82 20.69 -10.95 2.64
CA HIS A 82 21.75 -10.32 3.43
C HIS A 82 21.27 -9.14 4.28
N TYR A 83 19.98 -8.83 4.29
CA TYR A 83 19.44 -7.77 5.14
C TYR A 83 19.46 -8.19 6.61
N THR A 84 19.55 -7.21 7.50
CA THR A 84 19.37 -7.47 8.93
C THR A 84 17.93 -7.92 9.21
N THR A 85 17.69 -8.67 10.30
CA THR A 85 16.35 -9.13 10.69
C THR A 85 15.34 -8.00 10.70
N THR A 86 15.69 -6.85 11.28
CA THR A 86 14.82 -5.67 11.30
C THR A 86 14.49 -5.12 9.90
N GLU A 87 15.45 -5.14 8.97
CA GLU A 87 15.22 -4.74 7.58
C GLU A 87 14.34 -5.76 6.83
N LYS A 88 14.48 -7.06 7.14
CA LYS A 88 13.63 -8.13 6.58
C LYS A 88 12.18 -7.99 7.05
N GLU A 89 11.97 -7.72 8.33
CA GLU A 89 10.64 -7.45 8.89
C GLU A 89 10.00 -6.21 8.26
N MET A 90 10.76 -5.13 8.10
CA MET A 90 10.27 -3.93 7.44
C MET A 90 9.91 -4.19 5.97
N LEU A 91 10.72 -5.00 5.28
CA LEU A 91 10.45 -5.41 3.91
C LEU A 91 9.15 -6.22 3.80
N ALA A 92 8.84 -7.10 4.77
CA ALA A 92 7.59 -7.84 4.80
C ALA A 92 6.38 -6.90 4.90
N VAL A 93 6.46 -5.87 5.75
CA VAL A 93 5.41 -4.84 5.87
C VAL A 93 5.24 -4.07 4.55
N VAL A 94 6.33 -3.54 3.98
CA VAL A 94 6.28 -2.79 2.71
C VAL A 94 5.69 -3.65 1.59
N TYR A 95 6.13 -4.90 1.49
CA TYR A 95 5.60 -5.86 0.53
C TYR A 95 4.10 -6.09 0.71
N ALA A 96 3.61 -6.21 1.94
CA ALA A 96 2.19 -6.36 2.22
C ALA A 96 1.39 -5.15 1.73
N PHE A 97 1.86 -3.92 2.00
CA PHE A 97 1.19 -2.71 1.54
C PHE A 97 1.17 -2.58 0.02
N GLU A 98 2.29 -2.89 -0.65
CA GLU A 98 2.35 -2.89 -2.11
C GLU A 98 1.41 -3.96 -2.71
N LYS A 99 1.43 -5.17 -2.14
CA LYS A 99 0.65 -6.30 -2.65
C LYS A 99 -0.85 -6.12 -2.45
N PHE A 100 -1.25 -5.54 -1.32
CA PHE A 100 -2.65 -5.32 -0.96
C PHE A 100 -3.11 -3.88 -1.18
N ARG A 101 -2.35 -3.08 -1.94
CA ARG A 101 -2.67 -1.69 -2.25
C ARG A 101 -4.12 -1.45 -2.67
N PRO A 102 -4.75 -2.29 -3.54
CA PRO A 102 -6.15 -2.09 -3.91
C PRO A 102 -7.16 -2.14 -2.75
N TYR A 103 -6.82 -2.79 -1.64
CA TYR A 103 -7.68 -2.88 -0.44
C TYR A 103 -7.36 -1.79 0.57
N LEU A 104 -6.09 -1.42 0.70
CA LEU A 104 -5.60 -0.57 1.79
C LEU A 104 -5.66 0.91 1.45
N VAL A 105 -5.63 1.28 0.17
CA VAL A 105 -5.75 2.67 -0.25
C VAL A 105 -7.09 3.24 0.26
N LEU A 106 -7.02 4.39 0.94
CA LEU A 106 -8.15 5.09 1.57
C LEU A 106 -8.84 4.35 2.73
N SER A 107 -8.35 3.19 3.15
CA SER A 107 -8.94 2.40 4.22
C SER A 107 -8.08 2.44 5.48
N LYS A 108 -8.72 2.40 6.65
CA LYS A 108 -7.99 2.25 7.91
C LYS A 108 -7.38 0.86 7.96
N SER A 109 -6.06 0.80 8.07
CA SER A 109 -5.30 -0.44 8.17
C SER A 109 -4.57 -0.54 9.51
N ILE A 110 -4.49 -1.76 10.04
CA ILE A 110 -3.80 -2.09 11.29
C ILE A 110 -2.76 -3.15 10.96
N VAL A 111 -1.50 -2.88 11.25
CA VAL A 111 -0.40 -3.82 11.00
C VAL A 111 -0.03 -4.52 12.31
N TYR A 112 -0.04 -5.84 12.27
CA TYR A 112 0.48 -6.72 13.31
C TYR A 112 1.81 -7.30 12.85
N THR A 113 2.82 -7.09 13.68
CA THR A 113 4.19 -7.59 13.54
C THR A 113 4.68 -7.89 14.96
N ASP A 114 5.45 -8.95 15.11
CA ASP A 114 6.11 -9.33 16.36
C ASP A 114 7.39 -8.49 16.61
N HIS A 115 7.87 -7.76 15.60
CA HIS A 115 9.11 -7.01 15.69
C HIS A 115 8.91 -5.57 16.18
N SER A 116 8.91 -5.40 17.50
CA SER A 116 8.75 -4.09 18.16
C SER A 116 9.73 -3.00 17.70
N ALA A 117 10.92 -3.39 17.19
CA ALA A 117 11.94 -2.47 16.68
C ALA A 117 11.46 -1.65 15.46
N LEU A 118 10.44 -2.13 14.74
CA LEU A 118 9.83 -1.39 13.63
C LEU A 118 9.22 -0.06 14.08
N LYS A 119 8.66 0.01 15.31
CA LYS A 119 8.11 1.26 15.86
C LYS A 119 9.19 2.34 16.01
N PHE A 120 10.41 1.95 16.32
CA PHE A 120 11.53 2.88 16.48
C PHE A 120 12.12 3.28 15.13
N LEU A 121 12.14 2.38 14.15
CA LEU A 121 12.62 2.66 12.80
C LEU A 121 11.83 3.78 12.10
N LEU A 122 10.51 3.79 12.27
CA LEU A 122 9.64 4.83 11.66
C LEU A 122 9.93 6.24 12.20
N ASN A 123 10.50 6.35 13.41
CA ASN A 123 10.79 7.62 14.06
C ASN A 123 12.26 8.08 13.90
N LYS A 124 13.10 7.28 13.24
CA LYS A 124 14.54 7.54 13.15
C LYS A 124 14.84 8.52 12.00
N GLN A 125 15.35 9.71 12.34
CA GLN A 125 15.73 10.73 11.36
C GLN A 125 16.96 10.34 10.52
N ASP A 126 17.91 9.61 11.10
CA ASP A 126 19.14 9.14 10.42
C ASP A 126 19.02 7.68 9.95
N ALA A 127 18.12 7.45 8.99
CA ALA A 127 17.92 6.14 8.38
C ALA A 127 18.68 6.01 7.05
N LYS A 128 19.07 4.78 6.70
CA LYS A 128 19.65 4.50 5.37
C LYS A 128 18.65 4.94 4.28
N PRO A 129 19.10 5.41 3.09
CA PRO A 129 18.20 5.89 2.03
C PRO A 129 17.06 4.93 1.67
N ARG A 130 17.34 3.62 1.65
CA ARG A 130 16.32 2.57 1.42
C ARG A 130 15.23 2.54 2.49
N LEU A 131 15.59 2.66 3.76
CA LEU A 131 14.64 2.66 4.86
C LEU A 131 13.77 3.92 4.81
N LEU A 132 14.37 5.07 4.47
CA LEU A 132 13.63 6.31 4.25
C LEU A 132 12.62 6.18 3.12
N TRP A 133 13.01 5.56 1.99
CA TRP A 133 12.10 5.29 0.88
C TRP A 133 10.92 4.41 1.30
N TRP A 134 11.16 3.36 2.08
CA TRP A 134 10.09 2.52 2.64
C TRP A 134 9.16 3.28 3.59
N VAL A 135 9.69 4.17 4.43
CA VAL A 135 8.85 5.04 5.29
C VAL A 135 7.94 5.92 4.43
N LEU A 136 8.46 6.53 3.36
CA LEU A 136 7.67 7.34 2.44
C LEU A 136 6.55 6.53 1.76
N VAL A 137 6.84 5.31 1.35
CA VAL A 137 5.81 4.40 0.79
C VAL A 137 4.70 4.13 1.81
N LEU A 138 5.06 3.87 3.07
CA LEU A 138 4.07 3.60 4.12
C LEU A 138 3.25 4.84 4.50
N GLN A 139 3.82 6.04 4.39
CA GLN A 139 3.11 7.30 4.63
C GLN A 139 1.97 7.55 3.65
N GLU A 140 2.01 6.98 2.44
CA GLU A 140 0.89 7.06 1.48
C GLU A 140 -0.40 6.43 2.04
N PHE A 141 -0.25 5.42 2.91
CA PHE A 141 -1.35 4.67 3.50
C PHE A 141 -1.77 5.20 4.88
N ASP A 142 -0.94 6.01 5.53
CA ASP A 142 -1.29 6.70 6.78
C ASP A 142 -2.10 7.97 6.48
N LYS A 143 -3.34 7.78 6.03
CA LYS A 143 -4.33 8.86 6.03
C LYS A 143 -4.86 9.03 7.45
N LYS A 144 -4.08 9.67 8.32
CA LYS A 144 -4.69 10.37 9.46
C LYS A 144 -5.71 11.32 8.85
N GLY A 145 -6.96 11.17 9.24
CA GLY A 145 -8.07 12.03 8.82
C GLY A 145 -7.95 13.47 9.32
N SER A 146 -6.75 14.05 9.38
CA SER A 146 -6.55 15.49 9.40
C SER A 146 -6.57 15.97 7.96
N GLU A 147 -7.80 16.24 7.52
CA GLU A 147 -8.21 17.23 6.53
C GLU A 147 -7.36 17.32 5.26
N ASN A 148 -8.05 17.14 4.14
CA ASN A 148 -7.57 17.45 2.80
C ASN A 148 -7.39 18.98 2.64
N LEU A 149 -6.77 19.68 3.59
CA LEU A 149 -6.69 21.13 3.73
C LEU A 149 -6.25 21.77 2.42
N ALA A 150 -5.23 21.22 1.75
CA ALA A 150 -4.79 21.72 0.46
C ALA A 150 -5.92 21.67 -0.60
N ALA A 151 -6.64 20.55 -0.70
CA ALA A 151 -7.77 20.43 -1.62
C ALA A 151 -8.97 21.29 -1.18
N ASP A 152 -9.21 21.41 0.13
CA ASP A 152 -10.29 22.20 0.71
C ASP A 152 -10.04 23.70 0.48
N HIS A 153 -8.81 24.18 0.68
CA HIS A 153 -8.39 25.54 0.35
C HIS A 153 -8.49 25.84 -1.15
N LEU A 154 -8.06 24.91 -2.01
CA LEU A 154 -8.19 25.06 -3.47
C LEU A 154 -9.65 25.06 -3.93
N SER A 155 -10.52 24.27 -3.29
CA SER A 155 -11.95 24.22 -3.60
C SER A 155 -12.73 25.44 -3.08
N ARG A 156 -12.18 26.16 -2.10
CA ARG A 156 -12.76 27.35 -1.47
C ARG A 156 -12.21 28.67 -2.04
N LEU A 157 -11.50 28.63 -3.17
CA LEU A 157 -11.14 29.85 -3.87
C LEU A 157 -12.42 30.57 -4.32
N GLU A 158 -12.70 31.72 -3.71
CA GLU A 158 -13.77 32.60 -4.17
C GLU A 158 -13.43 33.11 -5.56
N ASN A 159 -14.36 32.95 -6.50
CA ASN A 159 -14.24 33.55 -7.82
C ASN A 159 -14.62 35.03 -7.70
N PRO A 160 -13.68 35.99 -7.85
CA PRO A 160 -13.96 37.42 -7.68
C PRO A 160 -14.93 37.99 -8.72
N HIS A 161 -15.36 37.18 -9.70
CA HIS A 161 -16.31 37.56 -10.74
C HIS A 161 -17.73 36.99 -10.54
N LYS A 162 -18.04 36.36 -9.40
CA LYS A 162 -19.36 35.76 -9.16
C LYS A 162 -20.51 36.78 -9.13
N ASP A 163 -20.24 38.04 -8.77
CA ASP A 163 -21.28 39.07 -8.70
C ASP A 163 -21.65 39.71 -10.05
N VAL A 164 -20.99 39.34 -11.16
CA VAL A 164 -21.22 39.94 -12.49
C VAL A 164 -21.97 39.01 -13.45
N LEU A 165 -22.21 37.76 -13.06
CA LEU A 165 -22.79 36.74 -13.94
C LEU A 165 -24.00 36.02 -13.30
N GLU A 166 -24.92 36.78 -12.70
CA GLU A 166 -26.29 36.28 -12.57
C GLU A 166 -27.08 36.65 -13.84
N ASN A 167 -27.63 35.62 -14.49
CA ASN A 167 -28.52 35.66 -15.67
C ASN A 167 -27.86 35.61 -17.06
N LYS A 168 -27.08 34.56 -17.34
CA LYS A 168 -27.07 33.99 -18.70
C LYS A 168 -27.19 32.48 -18.61
N ASP A 169 -28.27 31.96 -19.19
CA ASP A 169 -28.47 30.53 -19.42
C ASP A 169 -27.21 29.92 -20.06
N ILE A 170 -26.87 28.71 -19.66
CA ILE A 170 -25.68 27.99 -20.14
C ILE A 170 -25.85 27.76 -21.64
N ASN A 171 -25.16 28.57 -22.44
CA ASN A 171 -25.01 28.36 -23.87
C ASN A 171 -23.96 27.27 -24.07
N GLU A 172 -24.38 26.08 -24.52
CA GLU A 172 -23.49 24.93 -24.79
C GLU A 172 -22.57 25.10 -26.01
N ASN A 173 -22.48 26.30 -26.59
CA ASN A 173 -21.51 26.56 -27.65
C ASN A 173 -20.12 26.84 -27.07
N PHE A 174 -19.25 25.83 -27.14
CA PHE A 174 -17.82 25.98 -26.87
C PHE A 174 -17.19 26.97 -27.86
N PRO A 175 -16.49 28.03 -27.40
CA PRO A 175 -15.93 29.05 -28.30
C PRO A 175 -14.76 28.57 -29.17
N LEU A 176 -14.36 27.29 -29.06
CA LEU A 176 -13.10 26.77 -29.61
C LEU A 176 -13.30 25.85 -30.83
N GLU A 177 -14.45 25.90 -31.51
CA GLU A 177 -14.66 25.28 -32.83
C GLU A 177 -14.51 26.25 -34.01
N THR A 178 -13.90 27.42 -33.81
CA THR A 178 -13.51 28.28 -34.93
C THR A 178 -12.00 28.19 -35.14
N LEU A 179 -11.60 27.26 -36.02
CA LEU A 179 -10.25 27.16 -36.56
C LEU A 179 -9.99 28.39 -37.45
N GLY A 180 -9.39 29.43 -36.87
CA GLY A 180 -9.07 30.70 -37.52
C GLY A 180 -7.57 30.99 -37.47
N SER A 181 -6.98 31.19 -38.65
CA SER A 181 -5.55 31.33 -38.91
C SER A 181 -4.97 32.73 -38.61
N LEU A 182 -3.65 32.77 -38.32
CA LEU A 182 -2.70 33.93 -38.29
C LEU A 182 -2.90 34.94 -37.13
N SER A 183 -1.89 35.63 -36.57
CA SER A 183 -0.46 35.85 -36.90
C SER A 183 0.29 36.46 -35.69
N SER A 184 1.57 36.11 -35.52
CA SER A 184 2.69 36.93 -34.98
C SER A 184 2.47 37.86 -33.77
N GLY A 185 3.27 37.67 -32.72
CA GLY A 185 3.85 38.83 -32.04
C GLY A 185 4.15 38.76 -30.55
N SER A 186 4.17 37.61 -29.87
CA SER A 186 4.73 37.51 -28.51
C SER A 186 4.84 36.05 -28.07
N THR A 187 6.05 35.58 -27.77
CA THR A 187 6.24 34.33 -27.03
C THR A 187 5.94 34.56 -25.55
N PRO A 188 5.03 33.78 -24.93
CA PRO A 188 4.76 33.91 -23.49
C PRO A 188 5.99 33.61 -22.64
N TRP A 189 6.14 34.35 -21.55
CA TRP A 189 7.29 34.40 -20.62
C TRP A 189 7.67 33.07 -19.93
N PHE A 190 6.95 31.97 -20.19
CA PHE A 190 7.19 30.65 -19.61
C PHE A 190 7.74 29.62 -20.61
N ALA A 191 8.01 30.03 -21.86
CA ALA A 191 8.56 29.13 -22.89
C ALA A 191 10.00 28.64 -22.60
N ASP A 192 10.75 29.30 -21.71
CA ASP A 192 12.14 28.95 -21.40
C ASP A 192 12.32 28.02 -20.19
N MET A 193 11.25 27.67 -19.45
CA MET A 193 11.34 26.71 -18.34
C MET A 193 11.19 25.23 -18.76
N ALA A 194 10.68 24.97 -19.97
CA ALA A 194 10.41 23.60 -20.42
C ALA A 194 11.60 22.91 -21.14
N ASN A 195 12.73 23.58 -21.34
CA ASN A 195 13.86 23.05 -22.12
C ASN A 195 15.18 22.85 -21.34
N PHE A 196 15.16 22.84 -20.00
CA PHE A 196 16.39 22.69 -19.21
C PHE A 196 16.78 21.24 -18.85
N HIS A 197 16.02 20.21 -19.25
CA HIS A 197 16.39 18.80 -18.96
C HIS A 197 16.46 17.85 -20.17
N ALA A 198 16.48 18.36 -21.41
CA ALA A 198 16.67 17.56 -22.62
C ALA A 198 18.01 17.83 -23.35
N ARG A 199 19.03 18.28 -22.61
CA ARG A 199 20.44 18.33 -23.07
C ARG A 199 21.36 17.97 -21.92
N ASN A 200 21.48 16.67 -21.68
CA ASN A 200 22.67 15.96 -21.20
C ASN A 200 22.26 14.52 -20.89
N PHE A 201 22.07 13.73 -21.94
CA PHE A 201 22.62 12.38 -22.18
C PHE A 201 22.05 11.85 -23.49
#